data_AF-A0A4Z0LEU3-F1
#
_entry.id   AF-A0A4Z0LEU3-F1
#
_cell.length_a   1.000
_cell.length_b   1.000
_cell.length_c   1.000
_cell.angle_alpha   90.00
_cell.angle_beta   90.00
_cell.angle_gamma   90.00
#
_symmetry.space_group_name_H-M   'P 1'
#
loop_
_entity.id
_entity.type
_entity.pdbx_description
1 polymer ?
#
loop_
_entity_poly.entity_id
_entity_poly.type
_entity_poly.pdbx_seq_one_letter_code
_entity_poly.pdbx_strand_id
1 'polypeptide(L)'
;MAKKPTTGKAIKKQTNSKLSFHKQLVLNRFMFRFFKDGTLHGLKIRLGEDRFEGIHEDGQSLFFHELSNYLFEVDLIDLDELRRYDLNIVKHWQQITEHRNLKEDTVLNMKYFQYLSLLFTEIYLDWYFNRKQELLDGLNSELNLYNAENNETAKDRANQFKSYILDDLNKLAYWNATGSGKTLLLHVNILQYLHYYQNGNTHHYPDKIILLTPDERLSQQHLDELYNSGFSHIQLFDKNKSAPFKGTVEVIDINKLADDMGDKTVAVEAFEGNNLVLIDEGHKGTGTAA
;
A
#
# COMPACT_ATOMS: atom_id res chain seq x y z
N MET A 1 1.10 33.42 65.69
CA MET A 1 1.58 32.96 64.36
C MET A 1 1.10 31.53 64.15
N ALA A 2 0.12 31.32 63.27
CA ALA A 2 -0.35 30.00 62.87
C ALA A 2 -0.56 30.02 61.35
N LYS A 3 0.17 29.16 60.63
CA LYS A 3 0.18 29.04 59.17
C LYS A 3 -1.16 28.47 58.68
N LYS A 4 -1.87 29.20 57.81
CA LYS A 4 -2.93 28.64 56.95
C LYS A 4 -2.28 27.98 55.74
N PRO A 5 -2.62 26.73 55.38
CA PRO A 5 -2.17 26.13 54.14
C PRO A 5 -3.09 26.58 52.99
N THR A 6 -2.57 27.34 52.04
CA THR A 6 -3.23 27.60 50.76
C THR A 6 -2.86 26.48 49.79
N THR A 7 -3.84 25.62 49.52
CA THR A 7 -3.79 24.55 48.53
C THR A 7 -3.59 25.13 47.13
N GLY A 8 -2.41 24.95 46.54
CA GLY A 8 -2.20 25.16 45.11
C GLY A 8 -3.01 24.13 44.32
N LYS A 9 -3.98 24.59 43.52
CA LYS A 9 -4.65 23.73 42.54
C LYS A 9 -3.61 23.27 41.52
N ALA A 10 -3.30 21.98 41.52
CA ALA A 10 -2.55 21.35 40.44
C ALA A 10 -3.35 21.53 39.13
N ILE A 11 -2.81 22.30 38.19
CA ILE A 11 -3.33 22.37 36.83
C ILE A 11 -3.10 20.99 36.22
N LYS A 12 -4.17 20.23 36.01
CA LYS A 12 -4.13 19.00 35.22
C LYS A 12 -3.60 19.36 33.83
N LYS A 13 -2.38 18.94 33.54
CA LYS A 13 -1.80 18.96 32.18
C LYS A 13 -2.79 18.21 31.29
N GLN A 14 -3.46 18.93 30.38
CA GLN A 14 -4.33 18.31 29.39
C GLN A 14 -3.50 17.31 28.61
N THR A 15 -3.74 16.02 28.86
CA THR A 15 -3.18 14.95 28.05
C THR A 15 -3.74 15.13 26.65
N ASN A 16 -2.86 15.48 25.73
CA ASN A 16 -3.18 15.71 24.34
C ASN A 16 -3.53 14.35 23.71
N SER A 17 -4.77 13.86 23.91
CA SER A 17 -5.24 12.62 23.31
C SER A 17 -5.38 12.84 21.80
N LYS A 18 -4.30 12.62 21.03
CA LYS A 18 -4.40 12.54 19.57
C LYS A 18 -5.54 11.57 19.24
N LEU A 19 -6.41 11.95 18.28
CA LEU A 19 -7.38 11.01 17.70
C LEU A 19 -6.62 9.74 17.31
N SER A 20 -7.22 8.57 17.55
CA SER A 20 -6.55 7.31 17.25
C SER A 20 -6.33 7.17 15.74
N PHE A 21 -5.14 6.74 15.33
CA PHE A 21 -4.71 6.72 13.92
C PHE A 21 -5.70 6.00 12.98
N HIS A 22 -6.30 4.89 13.41
CA HIS A 22 -7.28 4.16 12.60
C HIS A 22 -8.54 4.99 12.28
N LYS A 23 -8.81 6.05 13.06
CA LYS A 23 -9.89 7.00 12.77
C LYS A 23 -9.48 8.08 11.78
N GLN A 24 -8.22 8.13 11.34
CA GLN A 24 -7.67 9.20 10.50
C GLN A 24 -7.39 8.74 9.06
N LEU A 25 -7.89 7.57 8.66
CA LEU A 25 -7.58 6.95 7.37
C LEU A 25 -8.62 7.31 6.30
N VAL A 26 -8.54 8.53 5.75
CA VAL A 26 -9.49 9.02 4.73
C VAL A 26 -9.48 8.14 3.46
N LEU A 27 -8.30 7.75 2.96
CA LEU A 27 -8.20 6.84 1.81
C LEU A 27 -8.87 5.48 2.09
N ASN A 28 -8.75 4.96 3.30
CA ASN A 28 -9.38 3.69 3.67
C ASN A 28 -10.90 3.81 3.74
N ARG A 29 -11.43 4.93 4.26
CA ARG A 29 -12.87 5.25 4.21
C ARG A 29 -13.36 5.34 2.77
N PHE A 30 -12.62 6.05 1.92
CA PHE A 30 -12.94 6.17 0.49
C PHE A 30 -13.03 4.80 -0.17
N MET A 31 -12.05 3.91 0.06
CA MET A 31 -12.06 2.56 -0.50
C MET A 31 -13.23 1.70 -0.01
N PHE A 32 -13.65 1.86 1.25
CA PHE A 32 -14.77 1.07 1.76
C PHE A 32 -16.12 1.47 1.14
N ARG A 33 -16.23 2.62 0.46
CA ARG A 33 -17.44 3.01 -0.26
C ARG A 33 -17.76 2.11 -1.46
N PHE A 34 -16.79 1.33 -1.95
CA PHE A 34 -17.04 0.33 -2.98
C PHE A 34 -17.73 -0.94 -2.44
N PHE A 35 -18.03 -1.00 -1.14
CA PHE A 35 -18.62 -2.17 -0.48
C PHE A 35 -19.85 -1.78 0.35
N LYS A 36 -20.91 -2.59 0.29
CA LYS A 36 -22.21 -2.26 0.91
C LYS A 36 -22.19 -2.14 2.43
N ASP A 37 -21.35 -2.95 3.10
CA ASP A 37 -21.20 -2.91 4.56
C ASP A 37 -20.20 -1.84 5.03
N GLY A 38 -19.50 -1.17 4.11
CA GLY A 38 -18.69 0.03 4.34
C GLY A 38 -17.59 -0.06 5.40
N THR A 39 -17.28 -1.25 5.93
CA THR A 39 -16.38 -1.42 7.07
C THR A 39 -15.52 -2.68 6.96
N LEU A 40 -14.29 -2.60 7.47
CA LEU A 40 -13.39 -3.76 7.56
C LEU A 40 -13.98 -4.91 8.37
N HIS A 41 -14.76 -4.59 9.43
CA HIS A 41 -15.38 -5.61 10.26
C HIS A 41 -16.46 -6.38 9.51
N GLY A 42 -17.33 -5.68 8.78
CA GLY A 42 -18.34 -6.31 7.91
C GLY A 42 -17.68 -7.21 6.87
N LEU A 43 -16.67 -6.70 6.16
CA LEU A 43 -15.91 -7.49 5.19
C LEU A 43 -15.24 -8.73 5.80
N LYS A 44 -14.68 -8.61 7.01
CA LYS A 44 -14.10 -9.76 7.71
C LYS A 44 -15.15 -10.83 8.03
N ILE A 45 -16.35 -10.44 8.47
CA ILE A 45 -17.43 -11.40 8.76
C ILE A 45 -17.82 -12.16 7.49
N ARG A 46 -17.84 -11.49 6.35
CA ARG A 46 -18.30 -12.05 5.08
C ARG A 46 -17.24 -12.86 4.33
N LEU A 47 -15.97 -12.44 4.41
CA LEU A 47 -14.86 -13.01 3.61
C LEU A 47 -13.86 -13.81 4.46
N GLY A 48 -13.95 -13.78 5.78
CA GLY A 48 -12.89 -14.28 6.66
C GLY A 48 -12.81 -15.79 6.85
N GLU A 49 -13.77 -16.56 6.32
CA GLU A 49 -13.76 -18.02 6.40
C GLU A 49 -12.86 -18.63 5.30
N ASP A 50 -12.09 -19.67 5.64
CA ASP A 50 -11.15 -20.33 4.71
C ASP A 50 -11.82 -20.89 3.44
N ARG A 51 -13.14 -21.13 3.46
CA ARG A 51 -13.91 -21.58 2.28
C ARG A 51 -13.92 -20.59 1.11
N PHE A 52 -13.60 -19.32 1.37
CA PHE A 52 -13.54 -18.26 0.37
C PHE A 52 -12.13 -18.09 -0.21
N GLU A 53 -11.17 -18.90 0.24
CA GLU A 53 -9.80 -18.84 -0.21
C GLU A 53 -9.59 -19.78 -1.40
N GLY A 54 -8.82 -19.29 -2.38
CA GLY A 54 -8.47 -20.05 -3.58
C GLY A 54 -9.20 -19.57 -4.83
N ILE A 55 -8.98 -20.33 -5.90
CA ILE A 55 -9.41 -19.99 -7.25
C ILE A 55 -10.50 -20.98 -7.66
N HIS A 56 -11.60 -20.47 -8.19
CA HIS A 56 -12.71 -21.24 -8.73
C HIS A 56 -12.37 -21.78 -10.13
N GLU A 57 -13.14 -22.74 -10.63
CA GLU A 57 -12.90 -23.41 -11.92
C GLU A 57 -12.95 -22.46 -13.13
N ASP A 58 -13.61 -21.31 -13.00
CA ASP A 58 -13.68 -20.26 -14.03
C ASP A 58 -12.46 -19.32 -14.02
N GLY A 59 -11.48 -19.56 -13.14
CA GLY A 59 -10.26 -18.77 -13.00
C GLY A 59 -10.39 -17.52 -12.14
N GLN A 60 -11.59 -17.21 -11.64
CA GLN A 60 -11.79 -16.12 -10.67
C GLN A 60 -11.43 -16.57 -9.25
N SER A 61 -11.10 -15.63 -8.38
CA SER A 61 -11.02 -15.93 -6.95
C SER A 61 -12.41 -16.26 -6.38
N LEU A 62 -12.44 -17.12 -5.35
CA LEU A 62 -13.67 -17.34 -4.59
C LEU A 62 -14.15 -16.07 -3.87
N PHE A 63 -13.26 -15.11 -3.60
CA PHE A 63 -13.62 -13.80 -3.08
C PHE A 63 -14.41 -12.97 -4.09
N PHE A 64 -14.08 -13.00 -5.38
CA PHE A 64 -14.86 -12.31 -6.42
C PHE A 64 -16.32 -12.81 -6.47
N HIS A 65 -16.52 -14.12 -6.35
CA HIS A 65 -17.86 -14.71 -6.30
C HIS A 65 -18.65 -14.23 -5.09
N GLU A 66 -18.03 -14.13 -3.91
CA GLU A 66 -18.69 -13.57 -2.72
C GLU A 66 -18.97 -12.06 -2.86
N LEU A 67 -18.04 -11.31 -3.46
CA LEU A 67 -18.21 -9.87 -3.67
C LEU A 67 -19.32 -9.53 -4.67
N SER A 68 -19.31 -10.20 -5.83
CA SER A 68 -20.24 -9.95 -6.94
C SER A 68 -21.70 -10.29 -6.61
N ASN A 69 -21.93 -11.23 -5.69
CA ASN A 69 -23.27 -11.62 -5.31
C ASN A 69 -24.02 -10.49 -4.58
N TYR A 70 -23.42 -9.85 -3.55
CA TYR A 70 -24.14 -8.85 -2.75
C TYR A 70 -23.28 -7.78 -2.06
N LEU A 71 -21.94 -7.87 -2.06
CA LEU A 71 -21.11 -7.04 -1.18
C LEU A 71 -20.49 -5.83 -1.85
N PHE A 72 -20.52 -5.75 -3.18
CA PHE A 72 -19.91 -4.67 -3.94
C PHE A 72 -20.92 -3.63 -4.43
N GLU A 73 -20.52 -2.36 -4.46
CA GLU A 73 -21.33 -1.24 -4.94
C GLU A 73 -21.19 -1.10 -6.47
N VAL A 74 -22.01 -1.87 -7.18
CA VAL A 74 -21.96 -1.99 -8.66
C VAL A 74 -22.26 -0.69 -9.41
N ASP A 75 -22.90 0.27 -8.75
CA ASP A 75 -23.17 1.59 -9.33
C ASP A 75 -21.90 2.47 -9.39
N LEU A 76 -20.86 2.14 -8.61
CA LEU A 76 -19.58 2.84 -8.63
C LEU A 76 -18.55 2.16 -9.53
N ILE A 77 -18.51 0.83 -9.51
CA ILE A 77 -17.66 -0.01 -10.35
C ILE A 77 -18.49 -1.23 -10.74
N ASP A 78 -18.76 -1.39 -12.04
CA ASP A 78 -19.59 -2.49 -12.51
C ASP A 78 -18.91 -3.87 -12.34
N LEU A 79 -19.69 -4.93 -12.57
CA LEU A 79 -19.21 -6.31 -12.38
C LEU A 79 -18.16 -6.73 -13.41
N ASP A 80 -18.11 -6.13 -14.59
CA ASP A 80 -17.13 -6.48 -15.61
C ASP A 80 -15.76 -5.89 -15.24
N GLU A 81 -15.74 -4.66 -14.72
CA GLU A 81 -14.57 -4.02 -14.16
C GLU A 81 -14.07 -4.72 -12.90
N LEU A 82 -14.97 -5.10 -11.97
CA LEU A 82 -14.59 -5.91 -10.81
C LEU A 82 -13.96 -7.25 -11.23
N ARG A 83 -14.53 -7.91 -12.25
CA ARG A 83 -14.00 -9.16 -12.78
C ARG A 83 -12.62 -8.98 -13.41
N ARG A 84 -12.40 -7.86 -14.10
CA ARG A 84 -11.10 -7.50 -14.67
C ARG A 84 -10.04 -7.32 -13.57
N TYR A 85 -10.38 -6.63 -12.48
CA TYR A 85 -9.48 -6.49 -11.33
C TYR A 85 -9.15 -7.84 -10.69
N ASP A 86 -10.15 -8.71 -10.48
CA ASP A 86 -9.92 -10.03 -9.92
C ASP A 86 -8.97 -10.88 -10.77
N LEU A 87 -9.18 -10.94 -12.09
CA LEU A 87 -8.31 -11.68 -13.01
C LEU A 87 -6.86 -11.18 -12.96
N ASN A 88 -6.66 -9.86 -12.87
CA ASN A 88 -5.33 -9.29 -12.71
C ASN A 88 -4.68 -9.74 -11.40
N ILE A 89 -5.44 -9.71 -10.29
CA ILE A 89 -4.97 -10.17 -8.97
C ILE A 89 -4.60 -11.65 -9.02
N VAL A 90 -5.47 -12.51 -9.56
CA VAL A 90 -5.23 -13.96 -9.66
C VAL A 90 -3.98 -14.23 -10.49
N LYS A 91 -3.86 -13.60 -11.66
CA LYS A 91 -2.68 -13.72 -12.53
C LYS A 91 -1.39 -13.35 -11.79
N HIS A 92 -1.35 -12.19 -11.16
CA HIS A 92 -0.15 -11.73 -10.45
C HIS A 92 0.16 -12.61 -9.23
N TRP A 93 -0.86 -13.01 -8.46
CA TRP A 93 -0.67 -13.89 -7.31
C TRP A 93 -0.09 -15.25 -7.71
N GLN A 94 -0.63 -15.85 -8.78
CA GLN A 94 -0.13 -17.12 -9.31
C GLN A 94 1.33 -17.00 -9.76
N GLN A 95 1.70 -15.93 -10.47
CA GLN A 95 3.09 -15.67 -10.86
C GLN A 95 4.03 -15.58 -9.64
N ILE A 96 3.65 -14.80 -8.63
CA ILE A 96 4.47 -14.59 -7.42
C ILE A 96 4.62 -15.86 -6.58
N THR A 97 3.64 -16.76 -6.62
CA THR A 97 3.62 -17.98 -5.78
C THR A 97 4.09 -19.24 -6.50
N GLU A 98 4.19 -19.24 -7.83
CA GLU A 98 4.50 -20.43 -8.65
C GLU A 98 5.71 -21.23 -8.15
N HIS A 99 6.89 -20.58 -8.05
CA HIS A 99 8.10 -21.28 -7.61
C HIS A 99 8.00 -21.83 -6.18
N ARG A 100 7.32 -21.11 -5.28
CA ARG A 100 7.12 -21.54 -3.89
C ARG A 100 6.20 -22.75 -3.83
N ASN A 101 5.10 -22.70 -4.58
CA ASN A 101 4.14 -23.79 -4.65
C ASN A 101 4.79 -25.08 -5.16
N LEU A 102 5.65 -24.97 -6.19
CA LEU A 102 6.41 -26.11 -6.72
C LEU A 102 7.43 -26.67 -5.72
N LYS A 103 8.10 -25.80 -4.97
CA LYS A 103 9.13 -26.21 -3.99
C LYS A 103 8.52 -26.86 -2.75
N GLU A 104 7.37 -26.39 -2.31
CA GLU A 104 6.71 -26.80 -1.06
C GLU A 104 5.58 -27.82 -1.27
N ASP A 105 5.30 -28.19 -2.52
CA ASP A 105 4.20 -29.09 -2.91
C ASP A 105 2.85 -28.68 -2.28
N THR A 106 2.61 -27.37 -2.22
CA THR A 106 1.46 -26.75 -1.55
C THR A 106 0.98 -25.55 -2.34
N VAL A 107 -0.34 -25.35 -2.44
CA VAL A 107 -0.92 -24.17 -3.11
C VAL A 107 -1.11 -23.04 -2.09
N LEU A 108 -0.38 -21.94 -2.27
CA LEU A 108 -0.57 -20.73 -1.47
C LEU A 108 -1.82 -19.97 -1.92
N ASN A 109 -2.84 -19.96 -1.06
CA ASN A 109 -4.05 -19.17 -1.25
C ASN A 109 -3.96 -17.82 -0.52
N MET A 110 -4.57 -16.79 -1.11
CA MET A 110 -4.71 -15.48 -0.46
C MET A 110 -5.65 -15.58 0.74
N LYS A 111 -5.28 -14.92 1.83
CA LYS A 111 -6.23 -14.57 2.90
C LYS A 111 -7.07 -13.37 2.48
N TYR A 112 -8.27 -13.22 3.04
CA TYR A 112 -9.21 -12.14 2.68
C TYR A 112 -8.59 -10.73 2.76
N PHE A 113 -7.75 -10.47 3.78
CA PHE A 113 -7.10 -9.16 3.92
C PHE A 113 -6.01 -8.92 2.86
N GLN A 114 -5.36 -9.98 2.37
CA GLN A 114 -4.42 -9.88 1.26
C GLN A 114 -5.19 -9.55 -0.03
N TYR A 115 -6.24 -10.31 -0.31
CA TYR A 115 -7.12 -10.05 -1.45
C TYR A 115 -7.68 -8.62 -1.44
N LEU A 116 -8.24 -8.17 -0.32
CA LEU A 116 -8.74 -6.80 -0.19
C LEU A 116 -7.65 -5.74 -0.38
N SER A 117 -6.43 -6.01 0.11
CA SER A 117 -5.30 -5.08 -0.10
C SER A 117 -4.99 -4.96 -1.59
N LEU A 118 -4.93 -6.08 -2.31
CA LEU A 118 -4.65 -6.12 -3.75
C LEU A 118 -5.79 -5.52 -4.59
N LEU A 119 -7.04 -5.74 -4.20
CA LEU A 119 -8.21 -5.14 -4.85
C LEU A 119 -8.23 -3.62 -4.67
N PHE A 120 -7.89 -3.12 -3.48
CA PHE A 120 -7.77 -1.67 -3.27
C PHE A 120 -6.66 -1.08 -4.14
N THR A 121 -5.57 -1.82 -4.32
CA THR A 121 -4.47 -1.43 -5.22
C THR A 121 -4.89 -1.42 -6.69
N GLU A 122 -5.63 -2.44 -7.17
CA GLU A 122 -6.17 -2.45 -8.54
C GLU A 122 -7.03 -1.20 -8.78
N ILE A 123 -8.00 -0.94 -7.91
CA ILE A 123 -8.90 0.21 -8.03
C ILE A 123 -8.10 1.51 -8.01
N TYR A 124 -7.17 1.67 -7.06
CA TYR A 124 -6.39 2.90 -6.92
C TYR A 124 -5.51 3.15 -8.15
N LEU A 125 -4.80 2.14 -8.64
CA LEU A 125 -3.89 2.29 -9.77
C LEU A 125 -4.66 2.53 -11.07
N ASP A 126 -5.77 1.82 -11.30
CA ASP A 126 -6.63 2.09 -12.44
C ASP A 126 -7.10 3.54 -12.46
N TRP A 127 -7.59 4.04 -11.32
CA TRP A 127 -8.03 5.42 -11.23
C TRP A 127 -6.86 6.40 -11.30
N TYR A 128 -5.70 6.09 -10.73
CA TYR A 128 -4.52 6.95 -10.79
C TYR A 128 -4.01 7.14 -12.23
N PHE A 129 -3.99 6.08 -13.03
CA PHE A 129 -3.50 6.13 -14.41
C PHE A 129 -4.56 6.58 -15.41
N ASN A 130 -5.82 6.18 -15.24
CA ASN A 130 -6.87 6.37 -16.24
C ASN A 130 -7.89 7.46 -15.87
N ARG A 131 -8.06 7.77 -14.58
CA ARG A 131 -9.13 8.65 -14.04
C ARG A 131 -8.64 9.58 -12.93
N LYS A 132 -7.43 10.13 -13.09
CA LYS A 132 -6.68 10.79 -11.98
C LYS A 132 -7.43 11.94 -11.32
N GLN A 133 -8.18 12.73 -12.10
CA GLN A 133 -8.99 13.83 -11.56
C GLN A 133 -10.19 13.31 -10.76
N GLU A 134 -10.85 12.25 -11.23
CA GLU A 134 -11.97 11.61 -10.50
C GLU A 134 -11.50 11.01 -9.17
N LEU A 135 -10.28 10.43 -9.14
CA LEU A 135 -9.64 9.98 -7.90
C LEU A 135 -9.45 11.13 -6.90
N LEU A 136 -8.92 12.26 -7.38
CA LEU A 136 -8.72 13.44 -6.55
C LEU A 136 -10.03 13.97 -5.97
N ASP A 137 -11.05 14.11 -6.83
CA ASP A 137 -12.35 14.66 -6.47
C ASP A 137 -13.09 13.72 -5.50
N GLY A 138 -13.00 12.41 -5.72
CA GLY A 138 -13.56 11.37 -4.84
C GLY A 138 -12.93 11.39 -3.44
N LEU A 139 -11.59 11.46 -3.37
CA LEU A 139 -10.85 11.54 -2.11
C LEU A 139 -11.16 12.84 -1.36
N ASN A 140 -11.19 13.98 -2.05
CA ASN A 140 -11.52 15.26 -1.43
C ASN A 140 -12.98 15.33 -0.97
N SER A 141 -13.90 14.67 -1.68
CA SER A 141 -15.30 14.55 -1.23
C SER A 141 -15.39 13.74 0.06
N GLU A 142 -14.72 12.60 0.15
CA GLU A 142 -14.66 11.80 1.39
C GLU A 142 -13.98 12.55 2.54
N LEU A 143 -12.90 13.27 2.24
CA LEU A 143 -12.20 14.12 3.19
C LEU A 143 -13.12 15.21 3.77
N ASN A 144 -13.94 15.83 2.94
CA ASN A 144 -14.88 16.87 3.40
C ASN A 144 -15.91 16.29 4.36
N LEU A 145 -16.45 15.09 4.08
CA LEU A 145 -17.32 14.37 5.01
C LEU A 145 -16.60 14.06 6.32
N TYR A 146 -15.38 13.53 6.23
CA TYR A 146 -14.53 13.25 7.40
C TYR A 146 -14.31 14.51 8.26
N ASN A 147 -13.93 15.63 7.65
CA ASN A 147 -13.67 16.89 8.34
C ASN A 147 -14.96 17.47 8.94
N ALA A 148 -16.12 17.29 8.30
CA ALA A 148 -17.41 17.74 8.81
C ALA A 148 -17.84 16.94 10.05
N GLU A 149 -17.65 15.62 10.05
CA GLU A 149 -17.87 14.75 11.23
C GLU A 149 -16.93 15.10 12.40
N ASN A 150 -15.75 15.67 12.10
CA ASN A 150 -14.74 16.08 13.08
C ASN A 150 -14.60 17.61 13.15
N ASN A 151 -15.70 18.32 13.44
CA ASN A 151 -15.71 19.80 13.49
C ASN A 151 -16.28 20.39 14.80
N GLU A 152 -16.71 19.57 15.76
CA GLU A 152 -17.45 20.05 16.92
C GLU A 152 -16.58 20.89 17.87
N THR A 153 -15.40 20.41 18.23
CA THR A 153 -14.52 21.09 19.19
C THR A 153 -13.46 21.95 18.51
N ALA A 154 -12.90 22.91 19.25
CA ALA A 154 -11.75 23.69 18.78
C ALA A 154 -10.54 22.80 18.47
N LYS A 155 -10.43 21.65 19.17
CA LYS A 155 -9.40 20.65 18.92
C LYS A 155 -9.64 19.93 17.60
N ASP A 156 -10.88 19.62 17.24
CA ASP A 156 -11.18 18.94 15.98
C ASP A 156 -10.86 19.86 14.80
N ARG A 157 -11.28 21.14 14.88
CA ARG A 157 -10.92 22.18 13.90
C ARG A 157 -9.41 22.34 13.71
N ALA A 158 -8.63 22.24 14.79
CA ALA A 158 -7.17 22.32 14.72
C ALA A 158 -6.50 21.08 14.12
N ASN A 159 -7.21 19.94 14.03
CA ASN A 159 -6.70 18.67 13.49
C ASN A 159 -7.35 18.29 12.15
N GLN A 160 -8.04 19.22 11.47
CA GLN A 160 -8.60 18.95 10.15
C GLN A 160 -7.48 18.72 9.12
N PHE A 161 -7.70 17.73 8.26
CA PHE A 161 -6.79 17.47 7.15
C PHE A 161 -7.02 18.49 6.04
N LYS A 162 -5.94 18.87 5.37
CA LYS A 162 -6.00 19.70 4.16
C LYS A 162 -6.47 18.87 2.98
N SER A 163 -7.11 19.52 2.02
CA SER A 163 -7.46 18.91 0.74
C SER A 163 -6.24 18.31 0.06
N TYR A 164 -6.43 17.13 -0.49
CA TYR A 164 -5.46 16.48 -1.36
C TYR A 164 -5.26 17.33 -2.62
N ILE A 165 -4.03 17.33 -3.12
CA ILE A 165 -3.66 17.80 -4.45
C ILE A 165 -3.16 16.63 -5.31
N LEU A 166 -3.01 16.83 -6.62
CA LEU A 166 -2.59 15.78 -7.55
C LEU A 166 -1.25 15.11 -7.16
N ASP A 167 -0.34 15.90 -6.60
CA ASP A 167 0.99 15.41 -6.19
C ASP A 167 0.93 14.53 -4.93
N ASP A 168 -0.16 14.57 -4.16
CA ASP A 168 -0.34 13.68 -3.01
C ASP A 168 -0.73 12.26 -3.42
N LEU A 169 -1.23 12.08 -4.65
CA LEU A 169 -1.78 10.80 -5.12
C LEU A 169 -0.70 9.78 -5.50
N ASN A 170 0.56 10.17 -5.54
CA ASN A 170 1.67 9.31 -5.99
C ASN A 170 2.21 8.37 -4.89
N LYS A 171 1.55 8.29 -3.72
CA LYS A 171 2.00 7.48 -2.57
C LYS A 171 0.86 6.63 -2.02
N LEU A 172 1.15 5.35 -1.80
CA LEU A 172 0.30 4.42 -1.07
C LEU A 172 1.07 3.85 0.13
N ALA A 173 0.39 3.79 1.28
CA ALA A 173 0.94 3.22 2.50
C ALA A 173 0.07 2.06 2.98
N TYR A 174 0.71 0.91 3.25
CA TYR A 174 0.05 -0.30 3.72
C TYR A 174 0.41 -0.52 5.18
N TRP A 175 -0.60 -0.56 6.06
CA TRP A 175 -0.39 -0.89 7.46
C TRP A 175 -0.89 -2.30 7.76
N ASN A 176 0.02 -3.27 7.64
CA ASN A 176 -0.28 -4.68 7.83
C ASN A 176 0.51 -5.28 9.00
N ALA A 177 -0.06 -6.27 9.67
CA ALA A 177 0.59 -6.98 10.78
C ALA A 177 1.83 -7.76 10.31
N THR A 178 2.75 -8.05 11.24
CA THR A 178 3.85 -8.99 10.96
C THR A 178 3.29 -10.38 10.67
N GLY A 179 3.85 -11.07 9.66
CA GLY A 179 3.36 -12.38 9.22
C GLY A 179 2.16 -12.34 8.26
N SER A 180 1.62 -11.16 7.90
CA SER A 180 0.51 -11.03 6.96
C SER A 180 0.89 -11.27 5.48
N GLY A 181 2.12 -11.69 5.20
CA GLY A 181 2.62 -11.81 3.83
C GLY A 181 2.91 -10.48 3.12
N LYS A 182 3.36 -9.44 3.84
CA LYS A 182 3.70 -8.12 3.26
C LYS A 182 4.66 -8.21 2.07
N THR A 183 5.66 -9.10 2.13
CA THR A 183 6.61 -9.30 1.03
C THR A 183 5.92 -9.77 -0.25
N LEU A 184 5.00 -10.74 -0.15
CA LEU A 184 4.23 -11.20 -1.31
C LEU A 184 3.33 -10.08 -1.86
N LEU A 185 2.66 -9.33 -0.99
CA LEU A 185 1.86 -8.17 -1.40
C LEU A 185 2.70 -7.10 -2.10
N LEU A 186 3.89 -6.79 -1.57
CA LEU A 186 4.81 -5.84 -2.17
C LEU A 186 5.22 -6.28 -3.58
N HIS A 187 5.50 -7.56 -3.76
CA HIS A 187 5.86 -8.11 -5.07
C HIS A 187 4.70 -8.10 -6.06
N VAL A 188 3.48 -8.44 -5.62
CA VAL A 188 2.29 -8.32 -6.45
C VAL A 188 2.06 -6.85 -6.83
N ASN A 189 2.24 -5.90 -5.90
CA ASN A 189 2.07 -4.46 -6.18
C ASN A 189 3.03 -3.97 -7.28
N ILE A 190 4.24 -4.55 -7.41
CA ILE A 190 5.13 -4.25 -8.55
C ILE A 190 4.45 -4.64 -9.87
N LEU A 191 3.89 -5.86 -9.94
CA LEU A 191 3.22 -6.34 -11.14
C LEU A 191 1.94 -5.54 -11.45
N GLN A 192 1.16 -5.18 -10.42
CA GLN A 192 -0.02 -4.32 -10.58
C GLN A 192 0.37 -2.95 -11.10
N TYR A 193 1.39 -2.30 -10.52
CA TYR A 193 1.88 -1.02 -11.03
C TYR A 193 2.32 -1.12 -12.49
N LEU A 194 3.13 -2.14 -12.81
CA LEU A 194 3.62 -2.33 -14.18
C LEU A 194 2.48 -2.58 -15.16
N HIS A 195 1.44 -3.34 -14.78
CA HIS A 195 0.26 -3.54 -15.61
C HIS A 195 -0.36 -2.22 -16.09
N TYR A 196 -0.61 -1.29 -15.16
CA TYR A 196 -1.19 0.01 -15.49
C TYR A 196 -0.20 0.97 -16.15
N TYR A 197 1.04 1.01 -15.68
CA TYR A 197 2.08 1.86 -16.26
C TYR A 197 2.37 1.50 -17.72
N GLN A 198 2.40 0.20 -18.03
CA GLN A 198 2.68 -0.29 -19.38
C GLN A 198 1.53 -0.06 -20.33
N ASN A 199 0.28 -0.09 -19.84
CA ASN A 199 -0.93 0.11 -20.63
C ASN A 199 -0.92 -0.67 -21.97
N GLY A 200 -0.54 -1.96 -21.91
CA GLY A 200 -0.43 -2.84 -23.06
C GLY A 200 0.94 -2.81 -23.79
N ASN A 201 1.83 -1.86 -23.50
CA ASN A 201 3.20 -1.85 -24.00
C ASN A 201 4.17 -2.49 -22.99
N THR A 202 4.42 -3.80 -23.13
CA THR A 202 5.27 -4.59 -22.23
C THR A 202 6.75 -4.18 -22.19
N HIS A 203 7.18 -3.28 -23.09
CA HIS A 203 8.54 -2.73 -23.12
C HIS A 203 8.63 -1.33 -22.52
N HIS A 204 7.50 -0.77 -22.07
CA HIS A 204 7.49 0.49 -21.34
C HIS A 204 7.77 0.24 -19.86
N TYR A 205 8.69 0.98 -19.28
CA TYR A 205 9.08 0.82 -17.88
C TYR A 205 9.35 2.18 -17.26
N PRO A 206 9.15 2.34 -15.93
CA PRO A 206 9.67 3.48 -15.20
C PRO A 206 11.19 3.55 -15.38
N ASP A 207 11.78 4.72 -15.09
CA ASP A 207 13.21 4.91 -15.21
C ASP A 207 13.98 3.96 -14.28
N LYS A 208 13.46 3.74 -13.07
CA LYS A 208 13.95 2.76 -12.09
C LYS A 208 12.80 2.13 -11.31
N ILE A 209 12.98 0.87 -10.90
CA ILE A 209 12.17 0.21 -9.87
C ILE A 209 13.08 -0.04 -8.67
N ILE A 210 12.80 0.63 -7.56
CA ILE A 210 13.68 0.68 -6.40
C ILE A 210 12.99 0.06 -5.21
N LEU A 211 13.61 -0.93 -4.58
CA LEU A 211 13.17 -1.49 -3.29
C LEU A 211 14.13 -1.05 -2.18
N LEU A 212 13.68 -0.13 -1.34
CA LEU A 212 14.41 0.33 -0.17
C LEU A 212 14.18 -0.62 1.01
N THR A 213 15.28 -1.09 1.60
CA THR A 213 15.30 -1.94 2.78
C THR A 213 16.07 -1.27 3.92
N PRO A 214 15.81 -1.61 5.20
CA PRO A 214 16.40 -0.86 6.31
C PRO A 214 17.85 -1.27 6.65
N ASP A 215 18.32 -2.42 6.14
CA ASP A 215 19.71 -2.87 6.26
C ASP A 215 20.09 -3.83 5.11
N GLU A 216 21.39 -4.06 4.92
CA GLU A 216 21.96 -4.92 3.88
C GLU A 216 21.56 -6.41 3.99
N ARG A 217 21.37 -6.92 5.20
CA ARG A 217 20.89 -8.30 5.39
C ARG A 217 19.48 -8.45 4.85
N LEU A 218 18.60 -7.48 5.09
CA LEU A 218 17.26 -7.44 4.52
C LEU A 218 17.30 -7.17 3.01
N SER A 219 18.26 -6.40 2.49
CA SER A 219 18.45 -6.27 1.04
C SER A 219 18.70 -7.63 0.40
N GLN A 220 19.59 -8.45 0.97
CA GLN A 220 19.87 -9.78 0.46
C GLN A 220 18.66 -10.72 0.57
N GLN A 221 17.95 -10.66 1.70
CA GLN A 221 16.73 -11.45 1.88
C GLN A 221 15.67 -11.09 0.82
N HIS A 222 15.47 -9.81 0.52
CA HIS A 222 14.53 -9.39 -0.52
C HIS A 222 14.97 -9.83 -1.92
N LEU A 223 16.27 -9.85 -2.21
CA LEU A 223 16.77 -10.38 -3.48
C LEU A 223 16.40 -11.85 -3.66
N ASP A 224 16.58 -12.67 -2.62
CA ASP A 224 16.22 -14.09 -2.64
C ASP A 224 14.69 -14.27 -2.75
N GLU A 225 13.90 -13.45 -2.03
CA GLU A 225 12.45 -13.48 -2.08
C GLU A 225 11.89 -13.03 -3.45
N LEU A 226 12.50 -12.04 -4.10
CA LEU A 226 12.15 -11.61 -5.46
C LEU A 226 12.43 -12.72 -6.48
N TYR A 227 13.58 -13.39 -6.36
CA TYR A 227 13.89 -14.56 -7.21
C TYR A 227 12.86 -15.68 -7.02
N ASN A 228 12.52 -16.00 -5.77
CA ASN A 228 11.45 -16.97 -5.45
C ASN A 228 10.07 -16.51 -5.94
N SER A 229 9.90 -15.23 -6.27
CA SER A 229 8.66 -14.68 -6.83
C SER A 229 8.67 -14.58 -8.37
N GLY A 230 9.68 -15.16 -9.02
CA GLY A 230 9.76 -15.23 -10.47
C GLY A 230 10.33 -13.98 -11.15
N PHE A 231 10.88 -13.02 -10.40
CA PHE A 231 11.58 -11.89 -11.02
C PHE A 231 12.96 -12.31 -11.52
N SER A 232 13.23 -12.07 -12.81
CA SER A 232 14.50 -12.40 -13.47
C SER A 232 15.51 -11.25 -13.49
N HIS A 233 15.02 -10.01 -13.56
CA HIS A 233 15.84 -8.81 -13.59
C HIS A 233 15.86 -8.15 -12.21
N ILE A 234 16.75 -8.63 -11.34
CA ILE A 234 16.91 -8.14 -9.98
C ILE A 234 18.38 -7.97 -9.66
N GLN A 235 18.73 -6.93 -8.90
CA GLN A 235 20.10 -6.74 -8.42
C GLN A 235 20.14 -5.91 -7.13
N LEU A 236 21.22 -6.07 -6.37
CA LEU A 236 21.61 -5.05 -5.40
C LEU A 236 22.14 -3.84 -6.16
N PHE A 237 21.75 -2.64 -5.70
CA PHE A 237 22.26 -1.41 -6.26
C PHE A 237 23.77 -1.28 -6.03
N ASP A 238 24.49 -0.91 -7.09
CA ASP A 238 25.93 -0.68 -7.08
C ASP A 238 26.25 0.51 -7.98
N LYS A 239 26.72 1.61 -7.37
CA LYS A 239 27.04 2.86 -8.05
C LYS A 239 28.17 2.74 -9.08
N ASN A 240 28.98 1.69 -9.01
CA ASN A 240 30.10 1.47 -9.94
C ASN A 240 29.70 0.65 -11.17
N LYS A 241 28.50 0.06 -11.18
CA LYS A 241 28.01 -0.71 -12.32
C LYS A 241 27.35 0.20 -13.35
N SER A 242 27.38 -0.25 -14.60
CA SER A 242 26.59 0.38 -15.66
C SER A 242 25.10 0.33 -15.31
N ALA A 243 24.34 1.30 -15.81
CA ALA A 243 22.90 1.35 -15.61
C ALA A 243 22.25 0.03 -16.05
N PRO A 244 21.38 -0.58 -15.22
CA PRO A 244 20.72 -1.82 -15.57
C PRO A 244 19.70 -1.63 -16.70
N PHE A 245 19.20 -2.75 -17.22
CA PHE A 245 18.06 -2.74 -18.12
C PHE A 245 16.83 -2.11 -17.44
N LYS A 246 16.06 -1.29 -18.18
CA LYS A 246 14.82 -0.69 -17.66
C LYS A 246 13.82 -1.78 -17.28
N GLY A 247 13.26 -1.71 -16.06
CA GLY A 247 12.43 -2.77 -15.50
C GLY A 247 13.16 -3.71 -14.53
N THR A 248 14.47 -3.55 -14.35
CA THR A 248 15.22 -4.21 -13.28
C THR A 248 14.78 -3.66 -11.92
N VAL A 249 14.52 -4.56 -10.96
CA VAL A 249 14.29 -4.20 -9.55
C VAL A 249 15.64 -4.06 -8.86
N GLU A 250 15.98 -2.83 -8.47
CA GLU A 250 17.19 -2.53 -7.70
C GLU A 250 16.89 -2.46 -6.21
N VAL A 251 17.50 -3.34 -5.43
CA VAL A 251 17.35 -3.39 -3.97
C VAL A 251 18.45 -2.55 -3.32
N ILE A 252 18.07 -1.62 -2.46
CA ILE A 252 18.98 -0.63 -1.85
C ILE A 252 18.77 -0.60 -0.34
N ASP A 253 19.87 -0.70 0.40
CA ASP A 253 19.90 -0.36 1.82
C ASP A 253 19.75 1.15 1.97
N ILE A 254 18.73 1.60 2.72
CA ILE A 254 18.46 3.02 2.96
C ILE A 254 19.65 3.77 3.57
N ASN A 255 20.52 3.08 4.32
CA ASN A 255 21.72 3.68 4.92
C ASN A 255 22.82 3.98 3.88
N LYS A 256 22.66 3.50 2.64
CA LYS A 256 23.52 3.86 1.50
C LYS A 256 23.02 5.12 0.78
N LEU A 257 21.89 5.70 1.19
CA LEU A 257 21.41 6.99 0.68
C LEU A 257 21.90 8.12 1.58
N ALA A 258 22.37 9.22 0.98
CA ALA A 258 22.76 10.44 1.67
C ALA A 258 22.44 11.67 0.80
N ASP A 259 22.56 12.87 1.37
CA ASP A 259 22.42 14.10 0.60
C ASP A 259 23.55 14.23 -0.43
N ASP A 260 24.79 13.97 -0.01
CA ASP A 260 25.99 14.05 -0.85
C ASP A 260 26.56 12.66 -1.22
N MET A 261 27.20 12.59 -2.38
CA MET A 261 27.97 11.41 -2.80
C MET A 261 29.17 11.18 -1.88
N GLY A 262 29.28 9.97 -1.32
CA GLY A 262 30.40 9.56 -0.49
C GLY A 262 30.98 8.21 -0.91
N ASP A 263 31.95 7.69 -0.15
CA ASP A 263 32.61 6.42 -0.48
C ASP A 263 31.64 5.23 -0.47
N LYS A 264 30.72 5.20 0.50
CA LYS A 264 29.71 4.14 0.67
C LYS A 264 28.27 4.59 0.43
N THR A 265 28.07 5.89 0.19
CA THR A 265 26.75 6.50 0.03
C THR A 265 26.54 7.03 -1.39
N VAL A 266 25.28 7.13 -1.79
CA VAL A 266 24.84 7.73 -3.05
C VAL A 266 23.85 8.85 -2.76
N ALA A 267 24.05 9.97 -3.47
CA ALA A 267 23.17 11.13 -3.39
C ALA A 267 21.74 10.76 -3.82
N VAL A 268 20.74 11.25 -3.07
CA VAL A 268 19.31 11.05 -3.42
C VAL A 268 19.00 11.58 -4.82
N GLU A 269 19.67 12.65 -5.26
CA GLU A 269 19.54 13.23 -6.61
C GLU A 269 19.86 12.22 -7.73
N ALA A 270 20.68 11.20 -7.48
CA ALA A 270 20.95 10.13 -8.45
C ALA A 270 19.71 9.26 -8.75
N PHE A 271 18.63 9.43 -7.98
CA PHE A 271 17.35 8.74 -8.12
C PHE A 271 16.22 9.70 -8.51
N GLU A 272 16.53 10.84 -9.12
CA GLU A 272 15.54 11.64 -9.85
C GLU A 272 14.98 10.88 -11.06
N GLY A 273 13.81 11.32 -11.56
CA GLY A 273 13.12 10.71 -12.71
C GLY A 273 11.78 10.08 -12.36
N ASN A 274 11.18 9.39 -13.35
CA ASN A 274 9.89 8.73 -13.19
C ASN A 274 10.09 7.31 -12.66
N ASN A 275 10.26 7.20 -11.34
CA ASN A 275 10.64 5.97 -10.65
C ASN A 275 9.46 5.34 -9.88
N LEU A 276 9.45 4.01 -9.79
CA LEU A 276 8.65 3.28 -8.81
C LEU A 276 9.52 3.02 -7.59
N VAL A 277 9.14 3.57 -6.42
CA VAL A 277 9.86 3.37 -5.16
C VAL A 277 9.00 2.58 -4.18
N LEU A 278 9.50 1.42 -3.76
CA LEU A 278 8.91 0.55 -2.76
C LEU A 278 9.76 0.65 -1.49
N ILE A 279 9.12 0.83 -0.34
CA ILE A 279 9.82 1.00 0.94
C ILE A 279 9.36 -0.09 1.90
N ASP A 280 10.28 -1.00 2.25
CA ASP A 280 10.04 -1.95 3.33
C ASP A 280 10.29 -1.31 4.69
N GLU A 281 9.42 -1.62 5.65
CA GLU A 281 9.43 -1.05 7.01
C GLU A 281 9.50 0.49 7.06
N GLY A 282 8.77 1.17 6.17
CA GLY A 282 8.78 2.64 6.02
C GLY A 282 8.47 3.46 7.29
N HIS A 283 7.89 2.84 8.32
CA HIS A 283 7.69 3.48 9.63
C HIS A 283 9.00 3.85 10.35
N LYS A 284 10.12 3.20 10.01
CA LYS A 284 11.44 3.51 10.60
C LYS A 284 12.05 4.79 10.05
N GLY A 285 11.69 5.20 8.83
CA GLY A 285 12.18 6.43 8.21
C GLY A 285 11.42 7.70 8.64
N THR A 286 10.23 7.58 9.22
CA THR A 286 9.40 8.72 9.63
C THR A 286 9.73 9.28 11.01
N GLY A 287 10.76 8.77 11.69
CA GLY A 287 11.07 9.11 13.08
C GLY A 287 11.77 10.46 13.32
N THR A 288 12.30 11.10 12.27
CA THR A 288 13.16 12.30 12.39
C THR A 288 12.59 13.57 11.79
N ALA A 289 11.40 13.52 11.19
CA ALA A 289 10.68 14.71 10.73
C ALA A 289 9.41 14.90 11.57
N ALA A 290 9.59 15.40 12.79
CA ALA A 290 8.53 15.93 13.65
C ALA A 290 9.02 17.17 14.39
#